data_AF-A0A952BKG6-F1
#
_entry.id   AF-A0A952BKG6-F1
#
_cell.length_a   1.000
_cell.length_b   1.000
_cell.length_c   1.000
_cell.angle_alpha   90.00
_cell.angle_beta   90.00
_cell.angle_gamma   90.00
#
_symmetry.space_group_name_H-M   'P 1'
#
loop_
_entity.id
_entity.type
_entity.pdbx_description
1 polymer ?
#
loop_
_entity_poly.entity_id
_entity_poly.type
_entity_poly.pdbx_seq_one_letter_code
_entity_poly.pdbx_strand_id
1 'polypeptide(L)'
;ILPTRIEEVFKDFRPCLFGDQFRVIGDHLDGVFSVEEVGIYKPDPRVYQLACDHLGVGAGEISFQSSNAWDAARAAHFGMRVAWINRSGQKRERLPKPADLELTDLAGLPDLIS
;
A
#
# COMPACT_ATOMS: atom_id res chain seq x y z
N ILE A 1 18.29 10.11 11.47
CA ILE A 1 17.64 10.05 10.14
C ILE A 1 17.16 8.61 10.02
N LEU A 2 15.93 8.33 10.41
CA LEU A 2 15.42 6.96 10.40
C LEU A 2 15.24 6.53 8.93
N PRO A 3 15.71 5.34 8.52
CA PRO A 3 15.58 4.90 7.16
C PRO A 3 14.10 4.66 6.88
N THR A 4 13.58 5.29 5.85
CA THR A 4 12.20 5.11 5.38
C THR A 4 12.05 3.66 4.92
N ARG A 5 11.48 2.79 5.77
CA ARG A 5 11.14 1.40 5.46
C ARG A 5 9.99 1.37 4.46
N ILE A 6 10.21 0.77 3.30
CA ILE A 6 9.18 0.28 2.36
C ILE A 6 9.54 -1.22 2.14
N GLU A 7 8.68 -2.21 1.90
CA GLU A 7 7.30 -2.26 1.43
C GLU A 7 6.60 -3.50 1.98
N GLU A 8 5.40 -3.33 2.55
CA GLU A 8 4.53 -4.45 2.90
C GLU A 8 3.50 -4.63 1.78
N VAL A 9 3.41 -5.83 1.20
CA VAL A 9 2.42 -6.12 0.18
C VAL A 9 1.12 -6.58 0.83
N PHE A 10 0.15 -5.68 0.97
CA PHE A 10 -1.22 -6.00 1.40
C PHE A 10 -2.04 -6.54 0.23
N LYS A 11 -2.20 -7.86 0.18
CA LYS A 11 -3.08 -8.51 -0.79
C LYS A 11 -4.31 -9.13 -0.11
N ASP A 12 -5.45 -9.03 -0.81
CA ASP A 12 -6.74 -9.58 -0.38
C ASP A 12 -6.82 -11.13 -0.46
N PHE A 13 -5.70 -11.83 -0.68
CA PHE A 13 -5.65 -13.27 -0.97
C PHE A 13 -4.74 -14.03 -0.01
N ARG A 14 -4.99 -15.34 0.20
CA ARG A 14 -4.20 -16.21 1.10
C ARG A 14 -2.69 -16.18 0.83
N PRO A 15 -1.86 -16.20 1.90
CA PRO A 15 -0.43 -16.49 1.81
C PRO A 15 -0.11 -17.76 1.00
N CYS A 16 -0.90 -18.83 1.21
CA CYS A 16 -0.70 -20.12 0.56
C CYS A 16 -1.07 -20.14 -0.94
N LEU A 17 -1.79 -19.14 -1.44
CA LEU A 17 -2.06 -18.98 -2.88
C LEU A 17 -0.95 -18.20 -3.61
N PHE A 18 0.04 -17.66 -2.89
CA PHE A 18 1.11 -16.87 -3.50
C PHE A 18 2.27 -17.68 -4.07
N GLY A 19 2.47 -18.95 -3.68
CA GLY A 19 3.60 -19.75 -4.18
C GLY A 19 4.94 -18.99 -4.17
N ASP A 20 5.77 -19.22 -5.19
CA ASP A 20 7.06 -18.53 -5.39
C ASP A 20 6.94 -17.09 -5.92
N GLN A 21 5.75 -16.45 -5.94
CA GLN A 21 5.55 -15.15 -6.59
C GLN A 21 6.45 -14.03 -6.03
N PHE A 22 6.79 -14.11 -4.74
CA PHE A 22 7.68 -13.15 -4.08
C PHE A 22 9.11 -13.67 -3.95
N ARG A 23 9.43 -14.89 -4.43
CA ARG A 23 10.74 -15.52 -4.25
C ARG A 23 11.90 -14.68 -4.81
N VAL A 24 11.63 -13.88 -5.83
CA VAL A 24 12.63 -13.00 -6.48
C VAL A 24 12.88 -11.71 -5.69
N ILE A 25 11.93 -11.28 -4.86
CA ILE A 25 12.04 -10.02 -4.09
C ILE A 25 11.98 -10.24 -2.57
N GLY A 26 11.85 -11.47 -2.10
CA GLY A 26 11.60 -11.80 -0.69
C GLY A 26 12.66 -11.24 0.25
N ASP A 27 13.92 -11.25 -0.17
CA ASP A 27 15.04 -10.69 0.62
C ASP A 27 15.00 -9.16 0.76
N HIS A 28 14.12 -8.49 0.00
CA HIS A 28 13.87 -7.05 0.06
C HIS A 28 12.59 -6.70 0.80
N LEU A 29 11.82 -7.69 1.27
CA LEU A 29 10.57 -7.48 2.00
C LEU A 29 10.79 -7.85 3.46
N ASP A 30 10.51 -6.91 4.36
CA ASP A 30 10.50 -7.18 5.81
C ASP A 30 9.34 -8.13 6.21
N GLY A 31 8.27 -8.18 5.39
CA GLY A 31 7.13 -9.06 5.61
C GLY A 31 6.11 -9.05 4.46
N VAL A 32 5.24 -10.06 4.43
CA VAL A 32 4.11 -10.17 3.50
C VAL A 32 2.85 -10.42 4.32
N PHE A 33 1.84 -9.57 4.14
CA PHE A 33 0.63 -9.59 4.94
C PHE A 33 -0.62 -9.86 4.10
N SER A 34 -1.49 -10.71 4.62
CA SER A 34 -2.78 -11.00 4.03
C SER A 34 -3.89 -10.55 4.96
N VAL A 35 -4.82 -9.76 4.42
CA VAL A 35 -6.00 -9.28 5.16
C VAL A 35 -7.06 -10.39 5.34
N GLU A 36 -6.85 -11.56 4.75
CA GLU A 36 -7.74 -12.71 4.95
C GLU A 36 -7.65 -13.25 6.39
N GLU A 37 -6.51 -13.13 7.06
CA GLU A 37 -6.32 -13.63 8.43
C GLU A 37 -7.25 -12.94 9.45
N VAL A 38 -7.73 -11.74 9.13
CA VAL A 38 -8.71 -10.99 9.92
C VAL A 38 -10.12 -11.01 9.32
N GLY A 39 -10.32 -11.58 8.12
CA GLY A 39 -11.61 -11.65 7.44
C GLY A 39 -12.21 -10.29 7.05
N ILE A 40 -11.39 -9.25 6.94
CA ILE A 40 -11.82 -7.89 6.59
C ILE A 40 -11.20 -7.52 5.24
N TYR A 41 -12.05 -7.19 4.28
CA TYR A 41 -11.63 -6.78 2.94
C TYR A 41 -11.73 -5.27 2.76
N LYS A 42 -10.88 -4.74 1.89
CA LYS A 42 -10.98 -3.36 1.42
C LYS A 42 -12.37 -3.12 0.81
N PRO A 43 -12.96 -1.92 0.96
CA PRO A 43 -12.37 -0.67 1.43
C PRO A 43 -12.59 -0.39 2.94
N ASP A 44 -12.78 -1.41 3.77
CA ASP A 44 -12.96 -1.22 5.21
C ASP A 44 -11.69 -0.57 5.82
N PRO A 45 -11.82 0.53 6.59
CA PRO A 45 -10.67 1.24 7.14
C PRO A 45 -9.81 0.38 8.08
N ARG A 46 -10.38 -0.67 8.67
CA ARG A 46 -9.63 -1.62 9.50
C ARG A 46 -8.52 -2.33 8.73
N VAL A 47 -8.62 -2.45 7.40
CA VAL A 47 -7.52 -2.97 6.58
C VAL A 47 -6.27 -2.10 6.69
N TYR A 48 -6.42 -0.77 6.63
CA TYR A 48 -5.29 0.16 6.74
C TYR A 48 -4.78 0.27 8.18
N GLN A 49 -5.67 0.11 9.16
CA GLN A 49 -5.29 0.07 10.58
C GLN A 49 -4.40 -1.13 10.89
N LEU A 50 -4.60 -2.29 10.27
CA LEU A 50 -3.75 -3.46 10.50
C LEU A 50 -2.29 -3.22 10.13
N ALA A 51 -2.04 -2.45 9.06
CA ALA A 51 -0.69 -2.04 8.71
C ALA A 51 -0.05 -1.19 9.82
N CYS A 52 -0.81 -0.26 10.39
CA CYS A 52 -0.36 0.58 11.49
C CYS A 52 -0.08 -0.26 12.75
N ASP A 53 -0.99 -1.16 13.10
CA ASP A 53 -0.90 -2.01 14.29
C ASP A 53 0.28 -2.98 14.19
N HIS A 54 0.53 -3.54 13.00
CA HIS A 54 1.62 -4.48 12.78
C HIS A 54 2.99 -3.80 12.83
N LEU A 55 3.12 -2.65 12.17
CA LEU A 55 4.36 -1.89 12.12
C LEU A 55 4.63 -1.08 13.40
N GLY A 56 3.61 -0.85 14.24
CA GLY A 56 3.71 -0.04 15.44
C GLY A 56 3.94 1.45 15.16
N VAL A 57 3.49 1.94 14.01
CA VAL A 57 3.67 3.34 13.54
C VAL A 57 2.34 3.99 13.20
N GLY A 58 2.30 5.32 13.15
CA GLY A 58 1.12 6.06 12.73
C GLY A 58 0.89 5.96 11.22
N ALA A 59 -0.37 6.15 10.77
CA ALA A 59 -0.73 6.07 9.35
C ALA A 59 0.12 6.99 8.45
N GLY A 60 0.42 8.21 8.90
CA GLY A 60 1.24 9.18 8.15
C GLY A 60 2.72 8.78 8.00
N GLU A 61 3.18 7.77 8.74
CA GLU A 61 4.52 7.20 8.64
C GLU A 61 4.60 6.05 7.62
N ILE A 62 3.45 5.61 7.10
CA ILE A 62 3.35 4.52 6.12
C ILE A 62 3.22 5.11 4.71
N SER A 63 4.10 4.65 3.82
CA SER A 63 3.99 4.85 2.37
C SER A 63 3.19 3.69 1.76
N PHE A 64 2.05 4.00 1.15
CA PHE A 64 1.12 3.05 0.56
C PHE A 64 1.10 3.17 -0.96
N GLN A 65 1.36 2.07 -1.67
CA GLN A 65 1.39 2.02 -3.13
C GLN A 65 0.25 1.14 -3.64
N SER A 66 -0.53 1.64 -4.59
CA SER A 66 -1.59 0.85 -5.23
C SER A 66 -1.77 1.23 -6.69
N SER A 67 -2.09 0.27 -7.56
CA SER A 67 -2.51 0.54 -8.94
C SER A 67 -4.00 0.81 -9.07
N ASN A 68 -4.77 0.56 -8.01
CA ASN A 68 -6.22 0.76 -7.99
C ASN A 68 -6.55 2.17 -7.48
N ALA A 69 -7.21 2.97 -8.32
CA ALA A 69 -7.56 4.36 -7.97
C ALA A 69 -8.39 4.47 -6.69
N TRP A 70 -9.33 3.53 -6.49
CA TRP A 70 -10.20 3.50 -5.32
C TRP A 70 -9.46 3.16 -4.03
N ASP A 71 -8.47 2.28 -4.09
CA ASP A 71 -7.71 1.84 -2.92
C ASP A 71 -6.71 2.91 -2.50
N ALA A 72 -6.02 3.51 -3.48
CA ALA A 72 -5.15 4.66 -3.25
C ALA A 72 -5.92 5.82 -2.58
N ALA A 73 -7.10 6.16 -3.09
CA ALA A 73 -7.91 7.23 -2.53
C ALA A 73 -8.44 6.89 -1.11
N ARG A 74 -8.74 5.62 -0.82
CA ARG A 74 -9.17 5.18 0.52
C ARG A 74 -8.02 5.21 1.53
N ALA A 75 -6.82 4.74 1.16
CA ALA A 75 -5.62 4.85 1.99
C ALA A 75 -5.26 6.32 2.26
N ALA A 76 -5.40 7.19 1.25
CA ALA A 76 -5.15 8.62 1.40
C ALA A 76 -6.14 9.22 2.41
N HIS A 77 -7.43 8.92 2.27
CA HIS A 77 -8.47 9.34 3.20
C HIS A 77 -8.25 8.83 4.63
N PHE A 78 -7.71 7.61 4.79
CA PHE A 78 -7.35 7.04 6.10
C PHE A 78 -6.19 7.81 6.77
N GLY A 79 -5.27 8.37 5.99
CA GLY A 79 -4.18 9.22 6.50
C GLY A 79 -2.77 8.77 6.12
N MET A 80 -2.62 7.77 5.24
CA MET A 80 -1.34 7.32 4.73
C MET A 80 -0.74 8.29 3.70
N ARG A 81 0.58 8.18 3.46
CA ARG A 81 1.27 8.78 2.31
C ARG A 81 1.07 7.86 1.11
N VAL A 82 0.48 8.32 0.02
CA VAL A 82 0.00 7.43 -1.05
C VAL A 82 0.63 7.74 -2.40
N ALA A 83 1.21 6.71 -3.03
CA ALA A 83 1.54 6.69 -4.45
C ALA A 83 0.52 5.83 -5.23
N TRP A 84 -0.21 6.46 -6.15
CA TRP A 84 -1.06 5.76 -7.10
C TRP A 84 -0.28 5.42 -8.38
N ILE A 85 -0.04 4.13 -8.61
CA ILE A 85 0.73 3.63 -9.77
C ILE A 85 -0.20 3.39 -10.96
N ASN A 86 -0.48 4.45 -11.72
CA ASN A 86 -1.41 4.48 -12.84
C ASN A 86 -0.74 4.22 -14.20
N ARG A 87 -0.31 2.97 -14.43
CA ARG A 87 0.31 2.55 -15.71
C ARG A 87 -0.61 2.66 -16.93
N SER A 88 -1.93 2.62 -16.71
CA SER A 88 -2.92 2.50 -17.79
C SER A 88 -3.70 3.80 -18.05
N GLY A 89 -3.34 4.91 -17.41
CA GLY A 89 -4.06 6.18 -17.57
C GLY A 89 -5.52 6.11 -17.13
N GLN A 90 -5.81 5.32 -16.09
CA GLN A 90 -7.13 5.22 -15.48
C GLN A 90 -7.60 6.58 -14.97
N LYS A 91 -8.92 6.77 -14.87
CA LYS A 91 -9.49 7.98 -14.27
C LYS A 91 -9.36 7.93 -12.75
N ARG A 92 -9.09 9.08 -12.14
CA ARG A 92 -9.12 9.24 -10.68
C ARG A 92 -10.52 8.99 -10.13
N GLU A 93 -10.58 8.43 -8.93
CA GLU A 93 -11.81 8.38 -8.16
C GLU A 93 -12.23 9.75 -7.65
N ARG A 94 -13.54 9.95 -7.49
CA ARG A 94 -14.12 11.18 -6.94
C ARG A 94 -14.25 11.10 -5.43
N LEU A 95 -13.12 10.96 -4.73
CA LEU A 95 -13.06 11.01 -3.26
C LEU A 95 -12.42 12.32 -2.78
N PRO A 96 -12.76 12.81 -1.58
CA PRO A 96 -12.33 14.13 -1.11
C PRO A 96 -10.82 14.32 -1.02
N LYS A 97 -10.08 13.24 -0.72
CA LYS A 97 -8.63 13.26 -0.63
C LYS A 97 -8.03 12.41 -1.76
N PRO A 98 -7.29 13.02 -2.71
CA PRO A 98 -6.55 12.28 -3.73
C PRO A 98 -5.30 11.62 -3.13
N ALA A 99 -4.67 10.70 -3.89
CA ALA A 99 -3.33 10.24 -3.60
C ALA A 99 -2.32 11.40 -3.65
N ASP A 100 -1.24 11.31 -2.88
CA ASP A 100 -0.21 12.36 -2.81
C ASP A 100 0.61 12.43 -4.09
N LEU A 101 0.85 11.27 -4.74
CA LEU A 101 1.52 11.17 -6.04
C LEU A 101 0.77 10.22 -6.97
N GLU A 102 0.75 10.57 -8.26
CA GLU A 102 0.40 9.65 -9.34
C GLU A 102 1.65 9.37 -10.16
N LEU A 103 2.01 8.10 -10.28
CA LEU A 103 3.20 7.65 -10.99
C LEU A 103 2.81 6.65 -12.08
N THR A 104 3.54 6.64 -13.19
CA THR A 104 3.36 5.63 -14.25
C THR A 104 4.18 4.37 -14.01
N ASP A 105 5.12 4.40 -13.07
CA ASP A 105 5.97 3.28 -12.67
C ASP A 105 6.46 3.46 -11.22
N LEU A 106 7.32 2.55 -10.76
CA LEU A 106 7.86 2.59 -9.39
C LEU A 106 9.14 3.45 -9.27
N ALA A 107 9.71 3.91 -10.38
CA ALA A 107 10.99 4.63 -10.37
C ALA A 107 10.90 5.99 -9.66
N GLY A 108 9.70 6.59 -9.63
CA GLY A 108 9.42 7.83 -8.91
C GLY A 108 9.07 7.67 -7.42
N LEU A 109 9.05 6.46 -6.87
CA LEU A 109 8.75 6.26 -5.44
C LEU A 109 9.71 6.94 -4.46
N PRO A 110 11.03 7.05 -4.74
CA PRO A 110 11.96 7.73 -3.82
C PRO A 110 11.55 9.18 -3.51
N ASP A 111 10.91 9.88 -4.46
CA ASP A 111 10.43 11.26 -4.27
C ASP A 111 9.30 11.35 -3.24
N LEU A 112 8.55 10.26 -3.01
CA LEU A 112 7.51 10.21 -2.00
C LEU A 112 8.09 10.17 -0.58
N ILE A 113 9.30 9.65 -0.39
CA ILE A 113 9.86 9.30 0.92
C ILE A 113 11.11 10.10 1.33
N SER A 114 11.65 10.92 0.42
CA SER A 114 12.74 11.88 0.68
C SER A 114 12.25 13.11 1.41
#